data_AF-Q6ADC2-F1
#
_entry.id   AF-Q6ADC2-F1
#
_cell.length_a   1.000
_cell.length_b   1.000
_cell.length_c   1.000
_cell.angle_alpha   90.00
_cell.angle_beta   90.00
_cell.angle_gamma   90.00
#
_symmetry.space_group_name_H-M   'P 1'
#
loop_
_entity.id
_entity.type
_entity.pdbx_description
1 polymer ?
#
loop_
_entity_poly.entity_id
_entity_poly.type
_entity_poly.pdbx_seq_one_letter_code
_entity_poly.pdbx_strand_id
1 'polypeptide(L)'
;MPLSAAVPLAHALVREVAERNGIRILFVKGPVLAAQGLRAPRVSVDVDVWADPARFDDLIAALREFGWTRRAESRSWQLFITHSVTLVRSGWPCDIDVHDRFPGAFADPQLVFETLWT
;
A
#
# COMPACT_ATOMS: atom_id res chain seq x y z
N MET A 1 -3.97 -10.75 17.08
CA MET A 1 -4.94 -10.91 15.98
C MET A 1 -4.37 -11.86 14.94
N PRO A 2 -5.13 -12.82 14.38
CA PRO A 2 -4.63 -13.70 13.32
C PRO A 2 -4.45 -12.95 12.00
N LEU A 3 -3.49 -13.39 11.18
CA LEU A 3 -3.15 -12.74 9.90
C LEU A 3 -4.33 -12.70 8.91
N SER A 4 -5.13 -13.77 8.89
CA SER A 4 -6.33 -13.89 8.05
C SER A 4 -7.40 -12.84 8.36
N ALA A 5 -7.41 -12.28 9.58
CA ALA A 5 -8.27 -11.15 9.94
C ALA A 5 -7.54 -9.81 9.78
N ALA A 6 -6.25 -9.77 10.08
CA ALA A 6 -5.44 -8.55 10.05
C ALA A 6 -5.34 -7.94 8.64
N VAL A 7 -5.07 -8.76 7.62
CA VAL A 7 -4.88 -8.27 6.24
C VAL A 7 -6.16 -7.63 5.68
N PRO A 8 -7.34 -8.28 5.74
CA PRO A 8 -8.59 -7.63 5.31
C PRO A 8 -8.90 -6.37 6.12
N LEU A 9 -8.65 -6.39 7.43
CA LEU A 9 -8.91 -5.22 8.27
C LEU A 9 -7.97 -4.05 7.94
N ALA A 10 -6.70 -4.33 7.64
CA ALA A 10 -5.75 -3.30 7.21
C ALA A 10 -6.12 -2.73 5.82
N HIS A 11 -6.61 -3.55 4.88
CA HIS A 11 -7.17 -3.04 3.62
C HIS A 11 -8.36 -2.10 3.88
N ALA A 12 -9.29 -2.51 4.73
CA ALA A 12 -10.45 -1.67 5.08
C ALA A 12 -10.03 -0.36 5.75
N LEU A 13 -9.06 -0.39 6.66
CA LEU A 13 -8.48 0.79 7.30
C LEU A 13 -7.84 1.74 6.28
N VAL A 14 -6.98 1.22 5.40
CA VAL A 14 -6.31 2.03 4.37
C VAL A 14 -7.33 2.70 3.45
N ARG A 15 -8.37 1.95 3.02
CA ARG A 15 -9.47 2.51 2.22
C ARG A 15 -10.19 3.63 2.95
N GLU A 16 -10.60 3.40 4.19
CA GLU A 16 -11.31 4.38 5.00
C GLU A 16 -10.48 5.66 5.21
N VAL A 17 -9.18 5.52 5.51
CA VAL A 17 -8.26 6.64 5.68
C VAL A 17 -8.10 7.43 4.38
N ALA A 18 -7.93 6.74 3.26
CA ALA A 18 -7.80 7.38 1.95
C ALA A 18 -9.10 8.12 1.56
N GLU A 19 -10.26 7.48 1.72
CA GLU A 19 -11.57 8.07 1.43
C GLU A 19 -11.82 9.35 2.26
N ARG A 20 -11.53 9.32 3.56
CA ARG A 20 -11.69 10.50 4.44
C ARG A 20 -10.82 11.69 4.04
N ASN A 21 -9.68 11.43 3.39
CA ASN A 21 -8.72 12.45 2.99
C ASN A 21 -8.81 12.80 1.48
N GLY A 22 -9.77 12.22 0.76
CA GLY A 22 -9.92 12.40 -0.68
C GLY A 22 -8.68 11.96 -1.47
N ILE A 23 -8.04 10.87 -1.03
CA ILE A 23 -6.84 10.31 -1.68
C ILE A 23 -7.26 9.09 -2.49
N ARG A 24 -6.89 9.07 -3.78
CA ARG A 24 -7.15 7.94 -4.67
C ARG A 24 -6.12 6.85 -4.43
N ILE A 25 -6.58 5.59 -4.37
CA ILE A 25 -5.73 4.44 -4.10
C ILE A 25 -6.18 3.22 -4.89
N LEU A 26 -5.22 2.42 -5.38
CA LEU A 26 -5.47 1.10 -5.94
C LEU A 26 -4.86 0.05 -5.01
N PHE A 27 -5.66 -0.90 -4.54
CA PHE A 27 -5.07 -2.10 -3.97
C PHE A 27 -4.52 -2.98 -5.07
N VAL A 28 -3.30 -3.44 -4.88
CA VAL A 28 -2.58 -4.28 -5.84
C VAL A 28 -2.11 -5.55 -5.16
N LYS A 29 -1.75 -6.56 -5.95
CA LYS A 29 -1.31 -7.87 -5.44
C LYS A 29 -2.30 -8.45 -4.40
N GLY A 30 -1.76 -9.21 -3.46
CA GLY A 30 -2.48 -9.74 -2.30
C GLY A 30 -3.85 -10.38 -2.59
N PRO A 31 -4.82 -10.22 -1.67
CA PRO A 31 -6.16 -10.79 -1.80
C PRO A 31 -7.00 -10.11 -2.88
N VAL A 32 -6.67 -8.87 -3.28
CA VAL A 32 -7.46 -8.12 -4.28
C VAL A 32 -7.33 -8.75 -5.66
N LEU A 33 -6.12 -9.15 -6.08
CA LEU A 33 -5.98 -9.86 -7.36
C LEU A 33 -6.65 -11.24 -7.35
N ALA A 34 -6.77 -11.89 -6.19
CA ALA A 34 -7.51 -13.13 -6.07
C ALA A 34 -9.03 -12.89 -6.20
N ALA A 35 -9.54 -11.83 -5.57
CA ALA A 35 -10.94 -11.43 -5.69
C ALA A 35 -11.32 -11.04 -7.14
N GLN A 36 -10.37 -10.49 -7.90
CA GLN A 36 -10.54 -10.17 -9.32
C GLN A 36 -10.38 -11.38 -10.26
N GLY A 37 -10.06 -12.56 -9.75
CA GLY A 37 -9.81 -13.76 -10.58
C GLY A 37 -8.50 -13.73 -11.36
N LEU A 38 -7.61 -12.76 -11.08
CA LEU A 38 -6.33 -12.59 -11.78
C LEU A 38 -5.23 -13.51 -11.23
N ARG A 39 -5.40 -14.03 -10.00
CA ARG A 39 -4.47 -14.97 -9.36
C ARG A 39 -5.21 -15.97 -8.49
N ALA A 40 -4.62 -17.15 -8.30
CA ALA A 40 -5.10 -18.11 -7.31
C ALA A 40 -5.00 -17.54 -5.87
N PRO A 41 -5.94 -17.86 -4.96
CA PRO A 41 -5.86 -17.44 -3.57
C PRO A 41 -4.57 -17.91 -2.88
N ARG A 42 -3.94 -17.01 -2.13
CA ARG A 42 -2.74 -17.30 -1.32
C ARG A 42 -2.78 -16.52 -0.01
N VAL A 43 -2.10 -17.03 1.01
CA VAL A 43 -1.89 -16.28 2.26
C VAL A 43 -1.05 -15.05 1.92
N SER A 44 -1.59 -13.86 2.18
CA SER A 44 -0.87 -12.58 2.06
C SER A 44 -0.44 -12.14 3.45
N VAL A 45 0.73 -11.51 3.54
CA VAL A 45 1.33 -11.07 4.82
C VAL A 45 1.34 -9.56 4.99
N ASP A 46 0.88 -8.85 3.96
CA ASP A 46 0.98 -7.41 3.76
C ASP A 46 -0.27 -6.87 3.03
N VAL A 47 -0.38 -5.54 3.05
CA VAL A 47 -1.30 -4.77 2.23
C VAL A 47 -0.47 -3.94 1.25
N ASP A 48 -0.53 -4.26 -0.03
CA ASP A 48 0.06 -3.42 -1.06
C ASP A 48 -0.98 -2.42 -1.59
N VAL A 49 -0.71 -1.13 -1.41
CA VAL A 49 -1.55 -0.04 -1.91
C VAL A 49 -0.73 0.88 -2.80
N TRP A 50 -1.20 1.12 -4.01
CA TRP A 50 -0.67 2.15 -4.91
C TRP A 50 -1.46 3.44 -4.69
N ALA A 51 -0.82 4.46 -4.14
CA ALA A 51 -1.42 5.77 -3.93
C ALA A 51 -1.24 6.67 -5.16
N ASP A 52 -2.15 7.62 -5.33
CA ASP A 52 -1.97 8.76 -6.23
C ASP A 52 -0.57 9.39 -5.96
N PRO A 53 0.34 9.43 -6.95
CA PRO A 53 1.72 9.87 -6.74
C PRO A 53 1.80 11.27 -6.15
N ALA A 54 0.92 12.18 -6.57
CA ALA A 54 0.84 13.54 -6.04
C ALA A 54 0.38 13.62 -4.58
N ARG A 55 -0.22 12.55 -4.04
CA ARG A 55 -0.77 12.46 -2.68
C ARG A 55 -0.11 11.34 -1.85
N PHE A 56 1.01 10.80 -2.31
CA PHE A 56 1.70 9.68 -1.68
C PHE A 56 2.09 9.96 -0.22
N ASP A 57 2.77 11.07 0.04
CA ASP A 57 3.20 11.44 1.39
C ASP A 57 2.00 11.79 2.30
N ASP A 58 0.91 12.34 1.72
CA ASP A 58 -0.32 12.61 2.46
C ASP A 58 -0.96 11.33 3.00
N LEU A 59 -0.98 10.25 2.20
CA LEU A 59 -1.51 8.97 2.67
C LEU A 59 -0.65 8.40 3.81
N ILE A 60 0.67 8.49 3.70
CA ILE A 60 1.58 8.04 4.76
C ILE A 60 1.36 8.86 6.04
N ALA A 61 1.21 10.18 5.91
CA ALA A 61 0.94 11.06 7.04
C ALA A 61 -0.41 10.73 7.70
N ALA A 62 -1.47 10.52 6.90
CA ALA A 62 -2.78 10.15 7.42
C ALA A 62 -2.76 8.79 8.13
N LEU A 63 -2.10 7.76 7.55
CA LEU A 63 -1.95 6.45 8.20
C LEU A 63 -1.15 6.54 9.51
N ARG A 64 -0.21 7.49 9.61
CA ARG A 64 0.56 7.73 10.84
C ARG A 64 -0.31 8.16 12.01
N GLU A 65 -1.40 8.87 11.77
CA GLU A 65 -2.37 9.25 12.82
C GLU A 65 -3.05 8.01 13.45
N PHE A 66 -3.09 6.88 12.74
CA PHE A 66 -3.60 5.60 13.24
C PHE A 66 -2.51 4.71 13.87
N GLY A 67 -1.30 5.24 14.04
CA GLY A 67 -0.18 4.56 14.68
C GLY A 67 0.68 3.72 13.74
N TRP A 68 0.52 3.85 12.42
CA TRP A 68 1.42 3.23 11.45
C TRP A 68 2.68 4.08 11.26
N THR A 69 3.84 3.46 11.32
CA THR A 69 5.12 4.18 11.23
C THR A 69 6.00 3.56 10.16
N ARG A 70 6.82 4.37 9.48
CA ARG A 70 7.80 3.85 8.53
C ARG A 70 8.68 2.80 9.20
N ARG A 71 8.85 1.66 8.53
CA ARG A 71 9.78 0.61 8.95
C ARG A 71 11.19 1.18 9.02
N ALA A 72 11.93 0.79 10.05
CA ALA A 72 13.36 1.07 10.08
C ALA A 72 14.05 0.23 9.00
N GLU A 73 14.55 0.88 7.96
CA GLU A 73 15.23 0.24 6.83
C GLU A 73 16.73 0.49 6.87
N SER A 74 17.52 -0.46 6.38
CA SER A 74 18.96 -0.24 6.21
C SER A 74 19.22 0.79 5.11
N ARG A 75 20.39 1.44 5.15
CA ARG A 75 20.83 2.32 4.06
C ARG A 75 20.86 1.62 2.70
N SER A 76 21.20 0.34 2.65
CA SER A 76 21.17 -0.44 1.40
C SER A 76 19.74 -0.61 0.88
N TRP A 77 18.76 -0.88 1.73
CA TRP A 77 17.36 -0.97 1.32
C TRP A 77 16.86 0.34 0.69
N GLN A 78 17.15 1.47 1.32
CA GLN A 78 16.74 2.81 0.85
C GLN A 78 17.33 3.18 -0.52
N LEU A 79 18.49 2.61 -0.89
CA LEU A 79 19.13 2.88 -2.19
C LEU A 79 18.52 2.05 -3.33
N PHE A 80 17.98 0.87 -3.05
CA PHE A 80 17.48 -0.04 -4.08
C PHE A 80 15.95 -0.07 -4.18
N ILE A 81 15.25 0.20 -3.08
CA ILE A 81 13.79 0.31 -3.08
C ILE A 81 13.41 1.76 -2.99
N THR A 82 12.99 2.29 -4.13
CA THR A 82 12.65 3.70 -4.29
C THR A 82 11.17 3.90 -4.60
N HIS A 83 10.41 2.83 -4.81
CA HIS A 83 9.05 2.84 -5.33
C HIS A 83 7.97 2.63 -4.27
N SER A 84 8.38 2.34 -3.03
CA SER A 84 7.47 2.09 -1.93
C SER A 84 8.05 2.46 -0.57
N VAL A 85 7.17 2.61 0.40
CA VAL A 85 7.49 2.75 1.83
C VAL A 85 6.68 1.72 2.59
N THR A 86 7.36 0.88 3.37
CA THR A 86 6.71 -0.07 4.28
C THR A 86 6.35 0.62 5.59
N LEU A 87 5.10 0.50 6.01
CA LEU A 87 4.59 0.95 7.29
C LEU A 87 4.30 -0.24 8.20
N VAL A 88 4.65 -0.09 9.47
CA VAL A 88 4.50 -1.10 10.53
C VAL A 88 3.77 -0.52 11.72
N ARG A 89 3.07 -1.38 12.47
CA ARG A 89 2.40 -1.00 13.72
C ARG A 89 2.48 -2.12 14.74
N SER A 90 2.87 -1.79 15.97
CA SER A 90 2.89 -2.77 17.06
C SER A 90 1.49 -3.38 17.28
N GLY A 91 1.45 -4.70 17.47
CA GLY A 91 0.22 -5.47 17.64
C GLY A 91 -0.49 -5.90 16.34
N TRP A 92 0.01 -5.47 15.16
CA TRP A 92 -0.47 -5.96 13.87
C TRP A 92 0.50 -6.99 13.29
N PRO A 93 0.00 -8.15 12.82
CA PRO A 93 0.84 -9.20 12.24
C PRO A 93 1.13 -8.98 10.74
N CYS A 94 0.76 -7.83 10.19
CA CYS A 94 0.95 -7.49 8.78
C CYS A 94 1.42 -6.05 8.61
N ASP A 95 2.05 -5.80 7.46
CA ASP A 95 2.56 -4.50 7.06
C ASP A 95 1.65 -3.82 6.03
N ILE A 96 1.86 -2.52 5.82
CA ILE A 96 1.27 -1.78 4.70
C ILE A 96 2.40 -1.26 3.82
N ASP A 97 2.48 -1.72 2.58
CA ASP A 97 3.39 -1.19 1.59
C ASP A 97 2.65 -0.16 0.74
N VAL A 98 3.02 1.11 0.93
CA VAL A 98 2.50 2.22 0.13
C VAL A 98 3.44 2.43 -1.05
N HIS A 99 2.90 2.38 -2.27
CA HIS A 99 3.64 2.54 -3.53
C HIS A 99 3.22 3.84 -4.21
N ASP A 100 4.18 4.58 -4.79
CA ASP A 100 3.90 5.69 -5.71
C ASP A 100 4.05 5.25 -7.18
N ARG A 101 4.76 4.15 -7.43
CA ARG A 101 4.95 3.54 -8.76
C ARG A 101 5.30 2.07 -8.65
N PHE A 102 5.30 1.37 -9.78
CA PHE A 102 5.76 -0.01 -9.86
C PHE A 102 6.91 -0.17 -10.86
N PRO A 103 7.97 -0.93 -10.51
CA PRO A 103 9.01 -1.29 -11.46
C PRO A 103 8.41 -1.93 -12.73
N GLY A 104 8.89 -1.50 -13.90
CA GLY A 104 8.37 -1.91 -15.21
C GLY A 104 7.38 -0.93 -15.83
N ALA A 105 6.85 0.03 -15.06
CA ALA A 105 6.19 1.21 -15.62
C ALA A 105 7.23 2.30 -15.91
N PHE A 106 7.51 2.55 -17.19
CA PHE A 106 8.58 3.47 -17.61
C PHE A 106 8.10 4.90 -17.90
N ALA A 107 6.79 5.12 -17.96
CA ALA A 107 6.20 6.44 -18.14
C ALA A 107 6.16 7.21 -16.80
N ASP A 108 5.75 8.48 -16.87
CA ASP A 108 5.54 9.32 -15.70
C ASP A 108 4.59 8.63 -14.69
N PRO A 109 4.93 8.55 -13.39
CA PRO A 109 4.10 7.87 -12.39
C PRO A 109 2.67 8.41 -12.32
N GLN A 110 2.46 9.73 -12.44
CA GLN A 110 1.12 10.31 -12.40
C GLN A 110 0.32 9.85 -13.60
N LEU A 111 0.89 9.92 -14.81
CA LEU A 111 0.22 9.46 -16.03
C LEU A 111 -0.18 7.98 -15.94
N VAL A 112 0.72 7.13 -15.43
CA VAL A 112 0.45 5.70 -15.24
C VAL A 112 -0.70 5.49 -14.26
N PHE A 113 -0.68 6.20 -13.13
CA PHE A 113 -1.74 6.12 -12.13
C PHE A 113 -3.10 6.53 -12.69
N GLU A 114 -3.17 7.67 -13.40
CA GLU A 114 -4.42 8.13 -14.05
C GLU A 114 -4.98 7.06 -15.02
N THR A 115 -4.10 6.43 -15.80
CA THR A 115 -4.48 5.38 -16.75
C THR A 115 -5.11 4.16 -16.07
N LEU A 116 -4.63 3.81 -14.88
CA LEU A 116 -5.11 2.64 -14.12
C LEU A 116 -6.32 2.94 -13.23
N TRP A 117 -6.49 4.19 -12.80
CA TRP A 117 -7.60 4.61 -11.93
C TRP A 117 -8.91 4.88 -12.68
N THR A 118 -8.85 5.00 -14.01
CA THR A 118 -10.01 5.25 -14.89
C THR A 118 -10.90 4.01 -15.00
#